data_AF-A0A3R6XDH2-F1
#
_entry.id   AF-A0A3R6XDH2-F1
#
_cell.length_a   1.000
_cell.length_b   1.000
_cell.length_c   1.000
_cell.angle_alpha   90.00
_cell.angle_beta   90.00
_cell.angle_gamma   90.00
#
_symmetry.space_group_name_H-M   'P 1'
#
loop_
_entity.id
_entity.type
_entity.pdbx_description
1 polymer ?
#
loop_
_entity_poly.entity_id
_entity_poly.type
_entity_poly.pdbx_seq_one_letter_code
_entity_poly.pdbx_strand_id
1 'polypeptide(L)'
;MKLYQYLLVGATAVYALDTFSAKVLVDTKTSQCELIESVHLTQLHRAIQSTTDTLEIVTGRQNLPTADDIILPLGGDAKLQSFVEILGGSTNAVLNHLHRRCPQGALQSNKVERADAPRVVATPVVRRIVNSGDPKNRIDIVFMGDGYTTSEDSRFFGDIQRLTDEMFKGDTFTQYLPLFN
;
A
#
# COMPACT_ATOMS: atom_id res chain seq x y z
N MET A 1 -0.02 -2.45 66.63
CA MET A 1 0.36 -1.60 65.48
C MET A 1 0.51 -2.50 64.25
N LYS A 2 -0.42 -2.42 63.28
CA LYS A 2 -0.35 -3.17 62.02
C LYS A 2 0.11 -2.21 60.92
N LEU A 3 1.31 -2.42 60.37
CA LEU A 3 1.77 -1.73 59.18
C LEU A 3 1.20 -2.45 57.95
N TYR A 4 0.32 -1.77 57.21
CA TYR A 4 -0.09 -2.21 55.87
C TYR A 4 0.90 -1.64 54.86
N GLN A 5 1.66 -2.53 54.25
CA GLN A 5 2.59 -2.23 53.18
C GLN A 5 1.83 -2.25 51.86
N TYR A 6 1.56 -1.07 51.31
CA TYR A 6 0.89 -0.92 50.02
C TYR A 6 1.88 -1.23 48.90
N LEU A 7 1.65 -2.32 48.15
CA LEU A 7 2.32 -2.57 46.87
C LEU A 7 1.74 -1.61 45.83
N LEU A 8 2.59 -0.70 45.34
CA LEU A 8 2.35 0.03 44.10
C LEU A 8 2.57 -0.92 42.92
N VAL A 9 1.47 -1.40 42.33
CA VAL A 9 1.49 -2.04 41.01
C VAL A 9 1.67 -0.91 39.99
N GLY A 10 2.88 -0.74 39.48
CA GLY A 10 3.16 0.15 38.37
C GLY A 10 2.42 -0.35 37.13
N ALA A 11 1.46 0.43 36.65
CA ALA A 11 0.85 0.21 35.35
C ALA A 11 1.92 0.46 34.28
N THR A 12 2.43 -0.58 33.65
CA THR A 12 3.20 -0.43 32.41
C THR A 12 2.21 -0.01 31.33
N ALA A 13 2.22 1.27 30.98
CA ALA A 13 1.54 1.77 29.79
C ALA A 13 2.10 1.00 28.58
N VAL A 14 1.25 0.17 27.97
CA VAL A 14 1.54 -0.45 26.68
C VAL A 14 1.41 0.66 25.64
N TYR A 15 2.51 1.34 25.35
CA TYR A 15 2.58 2.24 24.21
C TYR A 15 2.40 1.38 22.95
N ALA A 16 1.45 1.76 22.08
CA ALA A 16 1.37 1.17 20.76
C ALA A 16 2.67 1.53 20.02
N LEU A 17 3.51 0.53 19.74
CA LEU A 17 4.71 0.74 18.94
C LEU A 17 4.33 0.85 17.47
N ASP A 18 4.73 1.94 16.84
CA ASP A 18 4.66 2.08 15.39
C ASP A 18 5.42 0.93 14.70
N THR A 19 4.81 0.37 13.66
CA THR A 19 5.45 -0.65 12.81
C THR A 19 5.87 -0.01 11.49
N PHE A 20 7.10 -0.25 11.09
CA PHE A 20 7.67 0.20 9.82
C PHE A 20 7.83 -0.98 8.88
N SER A 21 7.61 -0.78 7.59
CA SER A 21 7.82 -1.79 6.54
C SER A 21 8.74 -1.27 5.45
N ALA A 22 9.50 -2.18 4.84
CA ALA A 22 10.19 -1.97 3.57
C ALA A 22 10.14 -3.24 2.74
N LYS A 23 10.13 -3.10 1.41
CA LYS A 23 9.98 -4.23 0.50
C LYS A 23 11.06 -4.23 -0.57
N VAL A 24 11.68 -5.38 -0.77
CA VAL A 24 12.71 -5.61 -1.79
C VAL A 24 12.38 -6.83 -2.62
N LEU A 25 12.76 -6.79 -3.89
CA LEU A 25 12.80 -7.96 -4.76
C LEU A 25 14.21 -8.55 -4.68
N VAL A 26 14.31 -9.85 -4.42
CA VAL A 26 15.58 -10.55 -4.30
C VAL A 26 15.66 -11.65 -5.35
N ASP A 27 16.72 -11.60 -6.16
CA ASP A 27 17.09 -12.70 -7.04
C ASP A 27 17.88 -13.74 -6.23
N THR A 28 17.37 -14.96 -6.15
CA THR A 28 17.96 -16.04 -5.35
C THR A 28 19.24 -16.62 -5.95
N LYS A 29 19.49 -16.43 -7.26
CA LYS A 29 20.75 -16.86 -7.90
C LYS A 29 21.86 -15.86 -7.67
N THR A 30 21.58 -14.59 -7.87
CA THR A 30 22.62 -13.54 -7.86
C THR A 30 22.72 -12.84 -6.50
N SER A 31 21.78 -13.08 -5.59
CA SER A 31 21.63 -12.34 -4.32
C SER A 31 21.51 -10.83 -4.51
N GLN A 32 21.13 -10.39 -5.71
CA GLN A 32 20.86 -8.99 -6.00
C GLN A 32 19.52 -8.60 -5.38
N CYS A 33 19.48 -7.39 -4.83
CA CYS A 33 18.29 -6.81 -4.24
C CYS A 33 17.89 -5.54 -4.98
N GLU A 34 16.62 -5.44 -5.35
CA GLU A 34 16.00 -4.24 -5.89
C GLU A 34 14.98 -3.69 -4.88
N LEU A 35 15.05 -2.39 -4.57
CA LEU A 35 14.09 -1.73 -3.70
C LEU A 35 12.77 -1.53 -4.43
N ILE A 36 11.69 -2.09 -3.88
CA ILE A 36 10.32 -1.94 -4.40
C ILE A 36 9.59 -0.85 -3.62
N GLU A 37 9.69 -0.88 -2.28
CA GLU A 37 9.11 0.12 -1.40
C GLU A 37 10.14 0.54 -0.34
N SER A 38 10.37 1.85 -0.23
CA SER A 38 11.20 2.44 0.81
C SER A 38 10.54 2.30 2.19
N VAL A 39 11.35 2.48 3.25
CA VAL A 39 10.86 2.39 4.63
C VAL A 39 9.70 3.38 4.86
N HIS A 40 8.56 2.87 5.31
CA HIS A 40 7.35 3.66 5.57
C HIS A 40 6.61 3.12 6.80
N LEU A 41 5.72 3.94 7.37
CA LEU A 41 4.82 3.53 8.45
C LEU A 41 3.75 2.58 7.91
N THR A 42 3.54 1.45 8.54
CA THR A 42 2.53 0.45 8.15
C THR A 42 1.60 0.11 9.33
N GLN A 43 0.66 -0.81 9.09
CA GLN A 43 -0.23 -1.33 10.12
C GLN A 43 0.56 -2.06 11.22
N LEU A 44 0.04 -1.99 12.46
CA LEU A 44 0.62 -2.66 13.61
C LEU A 44 0.71 -4.18 13.37
N HIS A 45 1.91 -4.74 13.51
CA HIS A 45 2.11 -6.17 13.36
C HIS A 45 2.33 -6.83 14.73
N ARG A 46 1.54 -7.85 15.06
CA ARG A 46 1.55 -8.53 16.39
C ARG A 46 2.94 -9.03 16.82
N ALA A 47 3.77 -9.41 15.86
CA ALA A 47 5.12 -9.92 16.12
C ALA A 47 6.13 -8.81 16.50
N ILE A 48 5.77 -7.53 16.36
CA ILE A 48 6.63 -6.39 16.67
C ILE A 48 6.18 -5.81 18.01
N GLN A 49 6.94 -6.11 19.07
CA GLN A 49 6.65 -5.73 20.45
C GLN A 49 7.65 -4.72 21.00
N SER A 50 8.83 -4.62 20.37
CA SER A 50 9.92 -3.72 20.75
C SER A 50 10.46 -2.96 19.54
N THR A 51 11.16 -1.85 19.79
CA THR A 51 11.74 -1.00 18.73
C THR A 51 12.87 -1.70 17.95
N THR A 52 13.39 -2.80 18.50
CA THR A 52 14.44 -3.62 17.90
C THR A 52 13.91 -4.86 17.20
N ASP A 53 12.62 -5.18 17.39
CA ASP A 53 12.02 -6.36 16.76
C ASP A 53 11.98 -6.19 15.25
N THR A 54 12.24 -7.28 14.55
CA THR A 54 12.17 -7.36 13.09
C THR A 54 11.51 -8.66 12.68
N LEU A 55 10.76 -8.63 11.59
CA LEU A 55 10.14 -9.81 10.98
C LEU A 55 10.36 -9.75 9.47
N GLU A 56 10.84 -10.85 8.91
CA GLU A 56 10.99 -11.03 7.47
C GLU A 56 9.87 -11.92 6.94
N ILE A 57 9.18 -11.46 5.90
CA ILE A 57 8.14 -12.21 5.19
C ILE A 57 8.62 -12.40 3.75
N VAL A 58 8.79 -13.66 3.34
CA VAL A 58 9.26 -14.01 1.99
C VAL A 58 8.10 -14.57 1.18
N THR A 59 7.83 -13.94 0.04
CA THR A 59 6.79 -14.35 -0.90
C THR A 59 7.41 -14.62 -2.26
N GLY A 60 7.33 -15.87 -2.75
CA GLY A 60 7.78 -16.21 -4.10
C GLY A 60 6.90 -15.57 -5.18
N ARG A 61 7.48 -15.20 -6.33
CA ARG A 61 6.70 -14.77 -7.49
C ARG A 61 5.86 -15.95 -8.01
N GLN A 62 4.54 -15.79 -8.01
CA GLN A 62 3.60 -16.81 -8.51
C GLN A 62 3.17 -16.57 -9.96
N ASN A 63 3.46 -15.41 -10.54
CA ASN A 63 3.06 -15.11 -11.91
C ASN A 63 3.85 -15.99 -12.89
N LEU A 64 3.13 -16.76 -13.72
CA LEU A 64 3.70 -17.29 -14.95
C LEU A 64 4.12 -16.09 -15.81
N PRO A 65 5.35 -16.04 -16.35
CA PRO A 65 5.74 -14.98 -17.25
C PRO A 65 4.78 -14.96 -18.45
N THR A 66 4.11 -13.83 -18.65
CA THR A 66 3.24 -13.62 -19.80
C THR A 66 4.10 -13.18 -20.98
N ALA A 67 3.70 -13.47 -22.21
CA ALA A 67 4.50 -13.15 -23.40
C ALA A 67 4.79 -11.65 -23.56
N ASP A 68 4.08 -10.77 -22.84
CA ASP A 68 4.31 -9.32 -22.83
C ASP A 68 5.38 -8.85 -21.82
N ASP A 69 5.86 -9.73 -20.93
CA ASP A 69 6.96 -9.44 -19.99
C ASP A 69 8.36 -9.39 -20.67
N ILE A 70 8.41 -9.50 -22.01
CA ILE A 70 9.65 -9.48 -22.82
C ILE A 70 10.32 -8.08 -22.83
N ILE A 71 9.64 -7.02 -22.36
CA ILE A 71 10.18 -5.65 -22.30
C ILE A 71 10.71 -5.28 -20.90
N LEU A 72 11.26 -6.23 -20.15
CA LEU A 72 12.15 -5.91 -19.03
C LEU A 72 13.57 -6.39 -19.36
N PRO A 73 14.57 -5.50 -19.38
CA PRO A 73 15.95 -5.93 -19.48
C PRO A 73 16.31 -6.57 -18.14
N LEU A 74 16.40 -7.90 -18.11
CA LEU A 74 17.34 -8.74 -17.35
C LEU A 74 16.72 -10.12 -17.15
N GLY A 75 17.34 -11.13 -17.78
CA GLY A 75 16.93 -12.54 -17.78
C GLY A 75 16.96 -13.22 -16.41
N GLY A 76 16.07 -12.82 -15.52
CA GLY A 76 15.72 -13.54 -14.30
C GLY A 76 14.53 -14.46 -14.57
N ASP A 77 14.72 -15.77 -14.42
CA ASP A 77 13.60 -16.71 -14.37
C ASP A 77 12.73 -16.32 -13.16
N ALA A 78 11.46 -15.99 -13.39
CA ALA A 78 10.54 -15.49 -12.35
C ALA A 78 10.45 -16.44 -11.14
N LYS A 79 10.73 -17.73 -11.33
CA LYS A 79 10.82 -18.74 -10.26
C LYS A 79 11.95 -18.51 -9.25
N LEU A 80 12.93 -17.69 -9.62
CA LEU A 80 14.15 -17.43 -8.85
C LEU A 80 14.13 -16.03 -8.23
N GLN A 81 13.00 -15.35 -8.30
CA GLN A 81 12.80 -14.05 -7.70
C GLN A 81 11.78 -14.16 -6.57
N SER A 82 12.09 -13.52 -5.45
CA SER A 82 11.22 -13.49 -4.28
C SER A 82 11.05 -12.06 -3.78
N PHE A 83 9.84 -11.71 -3.40
CA PHE A 83 9.57 -10.48 -2.65
C PHE A 83 9.89 -10.75 -1.18
N VAL A 84 10.70 -9.89 -0.59
CA VAL A 84 11.04 -9.90 0.82
C VAL A 84 10.52 -8.62 1.44
N GLU A 85 9.55 -8.74 2.32
CA GLU A 85 9.04 -7.64 3.13
C GLU A 85 9.66 -7.73 4.53
N ILE A 86 10.15 -6.60 5.03
CA ILE A 86 10.82 -6.49 6.31
C ILE A 86 10.02 -5.51 7.17
N LEU A 87 9.45 -6.04 8.24
CA LEU A 87 8.72 -5.30 9.26
C LEU A 87 9.65 -5.04 10.45
N GLY A 88 9.50 -3.90 11.11
CA GLY A 88 10.26 -3.62 12.34
C GLY A 88 9.66 -2.53 13.22
N GLY A 89 10.03 -2.53 14.50
CA GLY A 89 9.52 -1.55 15.48
C GLY A 89 10.19 -0.18 15.43
N SER A 90 11.14 0.01 14.51
CA SER A 90 11.75 1.31 14.20
C SER A 90 12.34 1.31 12.80
N THR A 91 12.48 2.50 12.20
CA THR A 91 13.19 2.70 10.93
C THR A 91 14.59 2.08 10.95
N ASN A 92 15.33 2.23 12.06
CA ASN A 92 16.68 1.71 12.19
C ASN A 92 16.72 0.18 12.22
N ALA A 93 15.75 -0.46 12.88
CA ALA A 93 15.64 -1.93 12.89
C ALA A 93 15.42 -2.48 11.47
N VAL A 94 14.53 -1.85 10.69
CA VAL A 94 14.28 -2.20 9.29
C VAL A 94 15.51 -1.96 8.42
N LEU A 95 16.16 -0.80 8.54
CA LEU A 95 17.36 -0.47 7.76
C LEU A 95 18.53 -1.42 8.04
N ASN A 96 18.77 -1.76 9.31
CA ASN A 96 19.81 -2.71 9.68
C ASN A 96 19.52 -4.11 9.14
N HIS A 97 18.25 -4.53 9.15
CA HIS A 97 17.85 -5.81 8.60
C HIS A 97 17.98 -5.84 7.07
N LEU A 98 17.57 -4.77 6.38
CA LEU A 98 17.81 -4.57 4.96
C LEU A 98 19.30 -4.65 4.61
N HIS A 99 20.16 -4.01 5.39
CA HIS A 99 21.60 -4.01 5.14
C HIS A 99 22.21 -5.41 5.30
N ARG A 100 21.72 -6.20 6.27
CA ARG A 100 22.11 -7.61 6.42
C ARG A 100 21.60 -8.46 5.26
N ARG A 101 20.37 -8.22 4.82
CA ARG A 101 19.72 -9.00 3.75
C ARG A 101 20.32 -8.71 2.38
N CYS A 102 20.70 -7.46 2.16
CA CYS A 102 21.16 -6.89 0.90
C CYS A 102 22.50 -6.15 1.12
N PRO A 103 23.62 -6.88 1.29
CA PRO A 103 24.91 -6.30 1.64
C PRO A 103 25.49 -5.41 0.52
N GLN A 104 25.09 -5.64 -0.73
CA GLN A 104 25.44 -4.80 -1.87
C GLN A 104 24.49 -3.57 -2.03
N GLY A 105 23.58 -3.39 -1.06
CA GLY A 105 22.51 -2.40 -1.10
C GLY A 105 21.29 -2.89 -1.89
N ALA A 106 20.10 -2.40 -1.50
CA ALA A 106 18.86 -2.60 -2.27
C ALA A 106 18.72 -1.60 -3.44
N LEU A 107 19.79 -0.88 -3.79
CA LEU A 107 19.79 0.24 -4.72
C LEU A 107 20.20 -0.16 -6.15
N GLN A 108 19.69 -1.29 -6.64
CA GLN A 108 19.65 -1.56 -8.08
C GLN A 108 18.21 -1.37 -8.58
N SER A 109 17.51 -0.33 -8.14
CA SER A 109 16.28 0.09 -8.82
C SER A 109 16.64 1.22 -9.78
N ASN A 110 16.54 0.91 -11.06
CA ASN A 110 16.19 1.85 -12.12
C ASN A 110 16.81 3.25 -11.98
N LYS A 111 17.99 3.43 -12.56
CA LYS A 111 18.25 4.65 -13.34
C LYS A 111 17.43 4.64 -14.64
N VAL A 112 16.18 4.17 -14.59
CA VAL A 112 15.13 4.92 -15.28
C VAL A 112 15.12 6.18 -14.45
N GLU A 113 15.73 7.23 -14.98
CA GLU A 113 15.19 8.55 -14.75
C GLU A 113 13.66 8.38 -14.87
N ARG A 114 12.99 8.20 -13.73
CA ARG A 114 11.82 9.01 -13.48
C ARG A 114 12.42 10.39 -13.57
N ALA A 115 12.55 10.86 -14.80
CA ALA A 115 12.82 12.24 -15.05
C ALA A 115 11.84 12.93 -14.11
N ASP A 116 12.30 13.99 -13.49
CA ASP A 116 11.42 15.10 -13.21
C ASP A 116 10.79 15.61 -14.53
N ALA A 117 10.24 14.73 -15.39
CA ALA A 117 8.97 14.96 -16.01
C ALA A 117 8.15 15.48 -14.85
N PRO A 118 7.73 16.77 -14.90
CA PRO A 118 6.82 17.29 -13.92
C PRO A 118 5.77 16.20 -13.79
N ARG A 119 5.51 15.73 -12.56
CA ARG A 119 4.16 15.22 -12.30
C ARG A 119 3.32 16.37 -12.80
N VAL A 120 2.76 16.24 -14.00
CA VAL A 120 1.66 17.09 -14.41
C VAL A 120 0.64 16.66 -13.39
N VAL A 121 0.63 17.37 -12.26
CA VAL A 121 -0.43 17.33 -11.28
C VAL A 121 -1.55 18.03 -12.04
N ALA A 122 -2.06 17.36 -13.08
CA ALA A 122 -3.31 17.69 -13.69
C ALA A 122 -4.26 17.57 -12.52
N THR A 123 -4.76 18.73 -12.08
CA THR A 123 -5.77 18.78 -11.04
C THR A 123 -6.90 17.88 -11.52
N PRO A 124 -7.19 16.77 -10.81
CA PRO A 124 -8.21 15.84 -11.26
C PRO A 124 -9.54 16.58 -11.33
N VAL A 125 -10.26 16.40 -12.42
CA VAL A 125 -11.62 16.93 -12.55
C VAL A 125 -12.53 16.02 -11.73
N VAL A 126 -13.03 16.53 -10.61
CA VAL A 126 -13.96 15.80 -9.73
C VAL A 126 -15.36 16.34 -9.94
N ARG A 127 -16.30 15.47 -10.27
CA ARG A 127 -17.73 15.80 -10.42
C ARG A 127 -18.55 14.89 -9.50
N ARG A 128 -19.45 15.50 -8.73
CA ARG A 128 -20.45 14.77 -7.96
C ARG A 128 -21.55 14.26 -8.90
N ILE A 129 -21.82 12.96 -8.84
CA ILE A 129 -22.86 12.29 -9.62
C ILE A 129 -24.12 12.13 -8.76
N VAL A 130 -23.95 11.68 -7.52
CA VAL A 130 -24.99 11.65 -6.49
C VAL A 130 -24.56 12.56 -5.33
N ASN A 131 -25.53 13.20 -4.68
CA ASN A 131 -25.26 14.05 -3.52
C ASN A 131 -26.44 13.97 -2.56
N SER A 132 -26.36 13.04 -1.61
CA SER A 132 -27.43 12.77 -0.66
C SER A 132 -27.22 13.42 0.71
N GLY A 133 -26.09 14.11 0.93
CA GLY A 133 -25.84 14.86 2.16
C GLY A 133 -24.36 15.02 2.54
N ASP A 134 -24.13 15.31 3.82
CA ASP A 134 -22.79 15.51 4.37
C ASP A 134 -21.95 14.22 4.31
N PRO A 135 -20.73 14.24 3.75
CA PRO A 135 -19.81 13.10 3.75
C PRO A 135 -19.59 12.46 5.14
N LYS A 136 -19.74 13.23 6.24
CA LYS A 136 -19.60 12.71 7.60
C LYS A 136 -20.62 11.63 7.97
N ASN A 137 -21.76 11.58 7.28
CA ASN A 137 -22.84 10.64 7.56
C ASN A 137 -23.38 9.94 6.30
N ARG A 138 -22.56 9.86 5.24
CA ARG A 138 -22.85 9.16 3.99
C ARG A 138 -21.69 8.26 3.62
N ILE A 139 -21.95 7.28 2.76
CA ILE A 139 -20.94 6.44 2.14
C ILE A 139 -20.53 7.11 0.84
N ASP A 140 -19.30 7.62 0.77
CA ASP A 140 -18.76 8.22 -0.45
C ASP A 140 -18.17 7.14 -1.35
N ILE A 141 -18.66 7.05 -2.59
CA ILE A 141 -18.13 6.16 -3.63
C ILE A 141 -17.43 6.99 -4.69
N VAL A 142 -16.15 6.72 -4.92
CA VAL A 142 -15.34 7.43 -5.91
C VAL A 142 -15.08 6.54 -7.11
N PHE A 143 -15.55 6.97 -8.28
CA PHE A 143 -15.22 6.34 -9.57
C PHE A 143 -14.03 7.05 -10.20
N MET A 144 -13.01 6.28 -10.57
CA MET A 144 -11.83 6.76 -11.28
C MET A 144 -11.88 6.27 -12.72
N GLY A 145 -11.65 7.17 -13.68
CA GLY A 145 -11.57 6.80 -15.09
C GLY A 145 -10.32 5.97 -15.35
N ASP A 146 -10.50 4.78 -15.91
CA ASP A 146 -9.43 3.93 -16.43
C ASP A 146 -9.59 3.81 -17.95
N GLY A 147 -8.51 4.07 -18.70
CA GLY A 147 -8.51 4.02 -20.17
C GLY A 147 -9.21 5.18 -20.91
N TYR A 148 -9.73 6.19 -20.22
CA TYR A 148 -10.31 7.40 -20.84
C TYR A 148 -9.26 8.47 -21.10
N THR A 149 -9.31 9.09 -22.28
CA THR A 149 -8.50 10.27 -22.60
C THR A 149 -9.16 11.57 -22.10
N THR A 150 -8.41 12.67 -21.99
CA THR A 150 -8.96 13.99 -21.59
C THR A 150 -10.10 14.46 -22.50
N SER A 151 -10.05 14.14 -23.80
CA SER A 151 -11.12 14.45 -24.75
C SER A 151 -12.40 13.64 -24.52
N GLU A 152 -12.32 12.54 -23.78
CA GLU A 152 -13.45 11.65 -23.48
C GLU A 152 -14.08 11.91 -22.10
N ASP A 153 -13.77 13.05 -21.46
CA ASP A 153 -14.33 13.45 -20.16
C ASP A 153 -15.86 13.35 -20.12
N SER A 154 -16.53 13.87 -21.16
CA SER A 154 -17.99 13.83 -21.28
C SER A 154 -18.54 12.40 -21.38
N ARG A 155 -17.80 11.50 -22.05
CA ARG A 155 -18.16 10.09 -22.20
C ARG A 155 -18.01 9.36 -20.88
N PHE A 156 -16.88 9.54 -20.19
CA PHE A 156 -16.64 8.99 -18.85
C PHE A 156 -17.77 9.37 -17.88
N PHE A 157 -18.07 10.66 -17.74
CA PHE A 157 -19.11 11.10 -16.82
C PHE A 157 -20.52 10.62 -17.24
N GLY A 158 -20.79 10.50 -18.54
CA GLY A 158 -22.03 9.90 -19.03
C GLY A 158 -22.16 8.42 -18.67
N ASP A 159 -21.06 7.66 -18.78
CA ASP A 159 -21.03 6.25 -18.42
C ASP A 159 -21.20 6.05 -16.91
N ILE A 160 -20.56 6.87 -16.07
CA ILE A 160 -20.74 6.81 -14.61
C ILE A 160 -22.16 7.23 -14.20
N GLN A 161 -22.75 8.24 -14.84
CA GLN A 161 -24.14 8.62 -14.57
C GLN A 161 -25.08 7.46 -14.87
N ARG A 162 -24.96 6.85 -16.06
CA ARG A 162 -25.80 5.71 -16.46
C ARG A 162 -25.63 4.51 -15.52
N LEU A 163 -24.39 4.17 -15.16
CA LEU A 163 -24.11 3.11 -14.17
C LEU A 163 -24.80 3.40 -12.84
N THR A 164 -24.72 4.64 -12.37
CA THR A 164 -25.30 5.04 -11.08
C THR A 164 -26.83 4.99 -11.12
N ASP A 165 -27.43 5.47 -12.20
CA ASP A 165 -28.88 5.42 -12.42
C ASP A 165 -29.37 3.97 -12.45
N GLU A 166 -28.67 3.07 -13.15
CA GLU A 166 -28.99 1.64 -13.22
C GLU A 166 -28.84 0.95 -11.85
N MET A 167 -27.79 1.28 -11.08
CA MET A 167 -27.54 0.72 -9.75
C MET A 167 -28.68 1.04 -8.77
N PHE A 168 -29.18 2.27 -8.79
CA PHE A 168 -30.23 2.73 -7.87
C PHE A 168 -31.66 2.57 -8.42
N LYS A 169 -31.83 2.07 -9.65
CA LYS A 169 -33.13 1.71 -10.21
C LYS A 169 -33.70 0.40 -9.65
N GLY A 170 -32.83 -0.50 -9.17
CA GLY A 170 -33.26 -1.78 -8.60
C GLY A 170 -33.70 -1.66 -7.14
N ASP A 171 -34.80 -2.34 -6.78
CA ASP A 171 -35.44 -2.31 -5.45
C ASP A 171 -34.46 -2.54 -4.28
N THR A 172 -33.39 -3.29 -4.51
CA THR A 172 -32.35 -3.58 -3.51
C THR A 172 -31.65 -2.33 -3.00
N PHE A 173 -31.26 -1.41 -3.89
CA PHE A 173 -30.43 -0.26 -3.56
C PHE A 173 -31.18 1.07 -3.55
N THR A 174 -32.35 1.16 -4.19
CA THR A 174 -33.16 2.39 -4.23
C THR A 174 -33.45 2.94 -2.82
N GLN A 175 -33.80 2.07 -1.87
CA GLN A 175 -34.08 2.47 -0.49
C GLN A 175 -32.86 3.03 0.26
N TYR A 176 -31.66 2.70 -0.20
CA TYR A 176 -30.41 3.11 0.41
C TYR A 176 -29.73 4.26 -0.34
N LEU A 177 -30.25 4.70 -1.50
CA LEU A 177 -29.74 5.87 -2.23
C LEU A 177 -29.46 7.08 -1.33
N PRO A 178 -30.33 7.43 -0.35
CA PRO A 178 -30.07 8.56 0.54
C PRO A 178 -28.83 8.42 1.42
N LEU A 179 -28.22 7.24 1.51
CA LEU A 179 -27.02 6.97 2.28
C LEU A 179 -25.72 7.14 1.48
N PHE A 180 -25.79 7.32 0.16
CA PHE A 180 -24.62 7.38 -0.71
C PHE A 180 -24.35 8.78 -1.29
N ASN A 181 -23.08 9.04 -1.56
CA ASN A 181 -22.55 10.18 -2.31
C ASN A 181 -21.64 9.69 -3.43
#